data_AF-A0AAJ1UVG1-F1
#
_entry.id   AF-A0AAJ1UVG1-F1
#
_cell.length_a   1.000
_cell.length_b   1.000
_cell.length_c   1.000
_cell.angle_alpha   90.00
_cell.angle_beta   90.00
_cell.angle_gamma   90.00
#
_symmetry.space_group_name_H-M   'P 1'
#
loop_
_entity.id
_entity.type
_entity.pdbx_description
1 polymer ?
#
loop_
_entity_poly.entity_id
_entity_poly.type
_entity_poly.pdbx_seq_one_letter_code
_entity_poly.pdbx_strand_id
1 'polypeptide(L)' 'MIPEQEFKELKKKEKLLKQATEILKVQDVDLPRVVKRFLDEIKEFDEKIKNLNKN' A
#
# COMPACT_ATOMS: atom_id res chain seq x y z
N MET A 1 -12.19 -21.99 19.30
CA MET A 1 -13.16 -20.97 18.86
C MET A 1 -12.46 -19.63 18.95
N ILE A 2 -12.46 -18.82 17.89
CA ILE A 2 -11.76 -17.53 17.88
C ILE A 2 -12.53 -16.55 18.79
N PRO A 3 -11.88 -15.83 19.71
CA PRO A 3 -12.51 -14.76 20.48
C PRO A 3 -13.22 -13.74 19.58
N GLU A 4 -14.39 -13.25 20.01
CA GLU A 4 -15.20 -12.30 19.21
C GLU A 4 -14.41 -11.03 18.85
N GLN A 5 -13.57 -10.56 19.76
CA GLN A 5 -12.71 -9.38 19.54
C GLN A 5 -11.70 -9.64 18.42
N GLU A 6 -11.03 -10.80 18.44
CA GLU A 6 -10.07 -11.20 17.42
C GLU A 6 -10.74 -11.35 16.04
N PHE A 7 -11.95 -11.92 15.99
CA PHE A 7 -12.72 -12.00 14.75
C PHE A 7 -13.08 -10.60 14.19
N LYS A 8 -13.50 -9.67 15.05
CA LYS A 8 -13.78 -8.28 14.65
C LYS A 8 -12.53 -7.58 14.10
N GLU A 9 -11.37 -7.81 14.69
CA GLU A 9 -10.11 -7.27 14.19
C GLU A 9 -9.71 -7.84 12.83
N LEU A 10 -9.83 -9.16 12.66
CA LEU A 10 -9.56 -9.82 11.38
C LEU A 10 -10.47 -9.27 10.28
N LYS A 11 -11.75 -9.05 10.57
CA LYS A 11 -12.70 -8.44 9.61
C LYS A 11 -12.33 -7.00 9.24
N LYS A 12 -11.84 -6.21 10.19
CA LYS A 12 -11.34 -4.85 9.90
C LYS A 12 -10.11 -4.90 8.99
N LYS A 13 -9.15 -5.78 9.29
CA LYS A 13 -7.94 -5.97 8.47
C LYS A 13 -8.28 -6.44 7.05
N GLU A 14 -9.21 -7.39 6.93
CA GLU A 14 -9.71 -7.86 5.63
C GLU A 14 -10.32 -6.72 4.80
N LYS A 15 -11.15 -5.86 5.43
CA LYS A 15 -11.75 -4.71 4.75
C LYS A 15 -10.68 -3.73 4.24
N LEU A 16 -9.68 -3.43 5.06
CA LEU A 16 -8.57 -2.55 4.67
C LEU A 16 -7.76 -3.14 3.50
N LEU A 17 -7.46 -4.44 3.56
CA LEU A 17 -6.75 -5.13 2.51
C LEU A 17 -7.50 -5.06 1.18
N LYS A 18 -8.81 -5.35 1.18
CA LYS A 18 -9.66 -5.26 -0.02
C LYS A 18 -9.66 -3.85 -0.61
N GLN A 19 -9.84 -2.84 0.23
CA GLN A 19 -9.80 -1.44 -0.21
C GLN A 19 -8.46 -1.08 -0.86
N ALA A 20 -7.34 -1.49 -0.25
CA ALA A 20 -6.01 -1.23 -0.81
C ALA A 20 -5.80 -1.92 -2.16
N THR A 21 -6.20 -3.19 -2.29
CA THR A 21 -6.11 -3.95 -3.56
C THR A 21 -7.01 -3.37 -4.65
N GLU A 22 -8.18 -2.85 -4.30
CA GLU A 22 -9.11 -2.21 -5.26
C GLU A 22 -8.61 -0.87 -5.77
N ILE A 23 -7.97 -0.08 -4.90
CA ILE A 23 -7.36 1.21 -5.25
C ILE A 23 -6.17 0.99 -6.18
N LEU A 24 -5.29 0.05 -5.82
CA LEU A 24 -4.05 -0.20 -6.56
C LEU A 24 -4.23 -1.18 -7.72
N LYS A 25 -5.43 -1.75 -7.89
CA LYS A 25 -5.80 -2.70 -8.95
C LYS A 25 -4.86 -3.91 -9.02
N VAL A 26 -4.59 -4.51 -7.87
CA VAL A 26 -3.64 -5.63 -7.72
C VAL A 26 -4.24 -6.76 -6.90
N GLN A 27 -3.66 -7.95 -6.99
CA GLN A 27 -3.98 -9.03 -6.07
C GLN A 27 -3.43 -8.73 -4.67
N ASP A 28 -4.07 -9.30 -3.65
CA ASP A 28 -3.67 -9.18 -2.24
C ASP A 28 -2.24 -9.64 -1.99
N VAL A 29 -1.84 -10.75 -2.62
CA VAL A 29 -0.47 -11.29 -2.57
C VAL A 29 0.57 -10.33 -3.16
N ASP A 30 0.18 -9.50 -4.11
CA ASP A 30 1.06 -8.56 -4.80
C ASP A 30 1.16 -7.20 -4.12
N LEU A 31 0.21 -6.89 -3.24
CA LEU A 31 0.09 -5.59 -2.61
C LEU A 31 1.40 -5.10 -1.94
N PRO A 32 2.13 -5.91 -1.15
CA PRO A 32 3.38 -5.45 -0.53
C PRO A 32 4.45 -5.07 -1.55
N ARG A 33 4.58 -5.86 -2.62
CA ARG A 33 5.55 -5.64 -3.69
C ARG A 33 5.23 -4.35 -4.46
N VAL A 34 3.96 -4.13 -4.78
CA VAL A 34 3.49 -2.95 -5.52
C VAL A 34 3.64 -1.68 -4.69
N VAL A 35 3.28 -1.71 -3.42
CA VAL A 35 3.45 -0.57 -2.50
C VAL A 35 4.92 -0.19 -2.39
N LYS A 36 5.83 -1.17 -2.23
CA LYS A 36 7.27 -0.91 -2.20
C LYS A 36 7.74 -0.22 -3.48
N ARG A 37 7.33 -0.72 -4.65
CA ARG A 37 7.68 -0.13 -5.95
C ARG A 37 7.23 1.34 -6.05
N PHE A 38 5.99 1.63 -5.69
CA PHE A 38 5.47 3.01 -5.73
C PHE A 38 6.19 3.95 -4.76
N LEU A 39 6.57 3.48 -3.58
CA LEU A 39 7.37 4.28 -2.66
C LEU A 39 8.76 4.60 -3.20
N ASP A 40 9.38 3.67 -3.93
CA ASP A 40 10.67 3.90 -4.57
C ASP A 40 10.53 4.86 -5.77
N GLU A 41 9.48 4.71 -6.60
CA GLU A 41 9.16 5.64 -7.69
C GLU A 41 8.92 7.08 -7.19
N ILE A 42 8.21 7.25 -6.08
CA ILE A 42 7.99 8.58 -5.47
C ILE A 42 9.31 9.24 -5.07
N LYS A 43 10.25 8.48 -4.46
CA LYS A 43 11.56 9.02 -4.11
C LYS A 43 12.34 9.45 -5.34
N GLU A 44 12.32 8.65 -6.41
CA GLU A 44 12.97 9.02 -7.67
C GLU A 44 12.37 10.30 -8.26
N PHE A 45 11.05 10.47 -8.18
CA PHE A 45 10.39 11.70 -8.64
C PHE A 45 10.80 12.90 -7.80
N ASP A 46 10.83 12.77 -6.47
CA ASP A 46 11.27 13.84 -5.57
C ASP A 46 12.72 14.28 -5.86
N GLU A 47 13.61 13.33 -6.12
CA GLU A 47 15.00 13.61 -6.50
C GLU A 47 15.10 14.32 -7.84
N LYS A 48 14.35 13.87 -8.86
CA LYS A 48 14.30 14.50 -10.18
C LYS A 48 13.78 15.94 -10.09
N ILE A 49 12.69 16.17 -9.35
CA ILE A 49 12.12 17.51 -9.15
C ILE A 49 13.13 18.43 -8.45
N LYS A 50 13.80 17.94 -7.40
CA LYS A 50 14.84 18.72 -6.70
C LYS A 50 15.99 19.11 -7.62
N ASN A 51 16.40 18.23 -8.53
CA ASN A 51 17.48 18.52 -9.48
C ASN A 51 17.04 19.51 -10.56
N LEU A 52 15.79 19.44 -11.03
CA LEU A 52 15.23 20.41 -11.97
C LEU A 52 15.16 21.81 -11.36
N ASN A 53 14.78 21.93 -10.09
CA ASN A 53 14.67 23.23 -9.40
C ASN A 53 16.02 23.86 -8.99
N LYS A 54 17.13 23.14 -9.14
CA LYS A 54 18.49 23.65 -8.85
C LYS A 54 19.18 24.26 -10.08
N ASN A 55 18.64 24.05 -11.27
CA ASN A 55 19.08 24.64 -12.54
C ASN A 55 18.16 25.79 -12.94
#